data_AF-A0A2D8NR41-F1
#
_entry.id   AF-A0A2D8NR41-F1
#
_cell.length_a   1.000
_cell.length_b   1.000
_cell.length_c   1.000
_cell.angle_alpha   90.00
_cell.angle_beta   90.00
_cell.angle_gamma   90.00
#
_symmetry.space_group_name_H-M   'P 1'
#
loop_
_entity.id
_entity.type
_entity.pdbx_description
1 polymer ?
#
loop_
_entity_poly.entity_id
_entity_poly.type
_entity_poly.pdbx_seq_one_letter_code
_entity_poly.pdbx_strand_id
1 'polypeptide(L)'
;MSPERVWTVLRGVMAVVILASVVRQLAASIASALEYGRDLGVTVANFFSFFTILSNVSSAIVLTWAVVWFLTRGRDAGGERRREPRVLAIALVSVTTYMVITGVVYNILLRGVELPQGSEPVPWS
;
A
#
# COMPACT_ATOMS: atom_id res chain seq x y z
N MET A 1 2.72 26.45 -2.81
CA MET A 1 3.03 25.42 -1.79
C MET A 1 4.49 24.99 -1.99
N SER A 2 5.32 24.83 -0.96
CA SER A 2 6.72 24.42 -1.19
C SER A 2 6.78 22.99 -1.75
N PRO A 3 7.78 22.63 -2.58
CA PRO A 3 7.89 21.30 -3.19
C PRO A 3 7.80 20.16 -2.17
N GLU A 4 8.41 20.35 -1.00
CA GLU A 4 8.40 19.37 0.10
C GLU A 4 7.00 19.15 0.67
N ARG A 5 6.21 20.21 0.81
CA ARG A 5 4.82 20.10 1.28
C ARG A 5 3.95 19.39 0.25
N VAL A 6 4.13 19.69 -1.03
CA VAL A 6 3.43 18.98 -2.12
C VAL A 6 3.75 17.49 -2.04
N TRP A 7 5.03 17.13 -1.92
CA TRP A 7 5.46 15.74 -1.84
C TRP A 7 4.91 15.01 -0.61
N THR A 8 4.90 15.65 0.56
CA THR A 8 4.27 15.08 1.76
C THR A 8 2.77 14.87 1.58
N VAL A 9 2.07 15.83 0.95
CA VAL A 9 0.63 15.67 0.65
C VAL A 9 0.41 14.50 -0.29
N LEU A 10 1.19 14.38 -1.37
CA LEU A 10 1.09 13.26 -2.31
C LEU A 10 1.33 11.92 -1.63
N ARG A 11 2.36 11.80 -0.79
CA ARG A 11 2.62 10.60 0.01
C ARG A 11 1.45 10.25 0.93
N GLY A 12 0.86 11.25 1.58
CA GLY A 12 -0.30 11.07 2.45
C GLY A 12 -1.55 10.61 1.70
N VAL A 13 -1.87 11.25 0.58
CA VAL A 13 -2.99 10.87 -0.28
C VAL A 13 -2.81 9.44 -0.78
N MET A 14 -1.62 9.08 -1.26
CA MET A 14 -1.36 7.72 -1.74
C MET A 14 -1.47 6.67 -0.62
N ALA A 15 -0.98 6.98 0.59
CA ALA A 15 -1.14 6.07 1.73
C ALA A 15 -2.61 5.80 2.05
N VAL A 16 -3.45 6.84 2.01
CA VAL A 16 -4.91 6.71 2.24
C VAL A 16 -5.58 5.90 1.15
N VAL A 17 -5.26 6.15 -0.12
CA VAL A 17 -5.82 5.41 -1.27
C VAL A 17 -5.46 3.93 -1.19
N ILE A 18 -4.19 3.62 -0.92
CA ILE A 18 -3.72 2.22 -0.78
C ILE A 18 -4.45 1.54 0.38
N LEU A 19 -4.54 2.19 1.54
CA LEU A 19 -5.22 1.61 2.71
C LEU A 19 -6.71 1.37 2.43
N ALA A 20 -7.40 2.31 1.79
CA ALA A 20 -8.80 2.15 1.40
C ALA A 20 -9.00 0.96 0.46
N SER A 21 -8.09 0.77 -0.51
CA SER A 21 -8.11 -0.39 -1.41
C SER A 21 -7.94 -1.71 -0.65
N VAL A 22 -6.94 -1.80 0.24
CA VAL A 22 -6.69 -3.00 1.06
C VAL A 22 -7.89 -3.34 1.95
N VAL A 23 -8.46 -2.35 2.64
CA VAL A 23 -9.63 -2.55 3.52
C VAL A 23 -10.83 -3.03 2.73
N ARG A 24 -11.10 -2.43 1.57
CA ARG A 24 -12.19 -2.86 0.70
C ARG A 24 -12.01 -4.30 0.23
N GLN A 25 -10.80 -4.66 -0.20
CA GLN A 25 -10.53 -6.00 -0.71
C GLN A 25 -10.63 -7.04 0.41
N LEU A 26 -10.14 -6.73 1.61
CA LEU A 26 -10.31 -7.58 2.79
C LEU A 26 -11.79 -7.78 3.14
N ALA A 27 -12.59 -6.72 3.13
CA ALA A 27 -14.03 -6.80 3.40
C ALA A 27 -14.74 -7.71 2.39
N ALA A 28 -14.39 -7.61 1.11
CA ALA A 28 -14.91 -8.50 0.07
C ALA A 28 -14.50 -9.97 0.30
N SER A 29 -13.24 -10.23 0.66
CA SER A 29 -12.76 -11.57 0.98
C SER A 29 -13.49 -12.18 2.20
N ILE A 30 -13.72 -11.39 3.24
CA ILE A 30 -14.48 -11.82 4.43
C ILE A 30 -15.94 -12.10 4.08
N ALA A 31 -16.59 -11.21 3.33
CA ALA A 31 -17.98 -11.40 2.90
C ALA A 31 -18.15 -12.71 2.10
N SER A 32 -17.26 -12.96 1.15
CA SER A 32 -17.24 -14.22 0.39
C SER A 32 -16.98 -15.44 1.27
N ALA A 33 -16.07 -15.34 2.25
CA ALA A 33 -15.83 -16.44 3.17
C ALA A 33 -17.05 -16.77 4.03
N LEU A 34 -17.78 -15.77 4.50
CA LEU A 34 -19.03 -15.97 5.24
C LEU A 34 -20.12 -16.61 4.37
N GLU A 35 -20.27 -16.14 3.14
CA GLU A 35 -21.26 -16.67 2.18
C GLU A 35 -21.04 -18.16 1.88
N TYR A 36 -19.78 -18.56 1.70
CA TYR A 36 -19.42 -19.95 1.37
C TYR A 36 -19.06 -20.81 2.60
N GLY A 37 -19.27 -20.30 3.83
CA GLY A 37 -18.97 -21.04 5.06
C GLY A 37 -17.48 -21.42 5.23
N ARG A 38 -16.56 -20.60 4.70
CA ARG A 38 -15.11 -20.82 4.79
C ARG A 38 -14.55 -20.33 6.13
N ASP A 39 -13.45 -20.92 6.56
CA ASP A 39 -12.75 -20.48 7.77
C ASP A 39 -12.18 -19.07 7.62
N LEU A 40 -12.53 -18.17 8.53
CA LEU A 40 -12.12 -16.76 8.48
C LEU A 40 -10.63 -16.58 8.79
N GLY A 41 -10.07 -17.38 9.69
CA GLY A 41 -8.64 -17.30 10.06
C GLY A 41 -7.75 -17.64 8.87
N VAL A 42 -8.05 -18.75 8.19
CA VAL A 42 -7.39 -19.18 6.95
C VAL A 42 -7.61 -18.15 5.84
N THR A 43 -8.81 -17.61 5.70
CA THR A 43 -9.10 -16.57 4.69
C THR A 43 -8.23 -15.33 4.89
N VAL A 44 -8.12 -14.83 6.12
CA VAL A 44 -7.30 -13.66 6.45
C VAL A 44 -5.81 -13.97 6.27
N ALA A 45 -5.35 -15.15 6.69
CA ALA A 45 -3.97 -15.58 6.49
C ALA A 45 -3.61 -15.64 4.99
N ASN A 46 -4.49 -16.22 4.17
CA ASN A 46 -4.32 -16.28 2.72
C ASN A 46 -4.32 -14.87 2.10
N PHE A 47 -5.22 -13.99 2.53
CA PHE A 47 -5.27 -12.60 2.08
C PHE A 47 -3.93 -11.87 2.28
N PHE A 48 -3.34 -11.98 3.47
CA PHE A 48 -2.04 -11.37 3.77
C PHE A 48 -0.84 -12.15 3.22
N SER A 49 -1.06 -13.31 2.59
CA SER A 49 0.01 -14.07 1.91
C SER A 49 0.23 -13.60 0.47
N PHE A 50 -0.71 -12.86 -0.12
CA PHE A 50 -0.53 -12.29 -1.45
C PHE A 50 0.55 -11.19 -1.44
N PHE A 51 1.54 -11.34 -2.31
CA PHE A 51 2.64 -10.37 -2.42
C PHE A 51 2.15 -8.96 -2.74
N THR A 52 1.06 -8.81 -3.51
CA THR A 52 0.42 -7.52 -3.80
C THR A 52 -0.19 -6.86 -2.56
N ILE A 53 -0.79 -7.65 -1.67
CA ILE A 53 -1.33 -7.13 -0.40
C ILE A 53 -0.19 -6.69 0.51
N LEU A 54 0.83 -7.53 0.68
CA LEU A 54 2.00 -7.20 1.51
C LEU A 54 2.76 -5.97 0.98
N SER A 55 2.95 -5.86 -0.33
CA SER A 55 3.60 -4.70 -0.93
C SER A 55 2.76 -3.43 -0.72
N ASN A 56 1.44 -3.50 -0.86
CA ASN A 56 0.54 -2.37 -0.58
C ASN A 56 0.58 -1.96 0.89
N VAL A 57 0.45 -2.89 1.82
CA VAL A 57 0.45 -2.62 3.26
C VAL A 57 1.79 -2.01 3.69
N SER A 58 2.92 -2.58 3.26
CA SER A 58 4.24 -2.02 3.56
C SER A 58 4.41 -0.62 2.96
N SER A 59 3.91 -0.37 1.75
CA SER A 59 3.94 0.95 1.13
C SER A 59 3.12 1.97 1.91
N ALA A 60 1.90 1.63 2.31
CA ALA A 60 1.06 2.50 3.13
C ALA A 60 1.73 2.86 4.47
N ILE A 61 2.37 1.89 5.13
CA ILE A 61 3.11 2.11 6.37
C ILE A 61 4.29 3.07 6.14
N VAL A 62 5.13 2.81 5.14
CA VAL A 62 6.33 3.63 4.89
C VAL A 62 5.97 5.04 4.42
N LEU A 63 4.94 5.20 3.58
CA LEU A 63 4.44 6.52 3.18
C LEU A 63 3.88 7.29 4.38
N THR A 64 3.11 6.63 5.24
CA THR A 64 2.61 7.23 6.49
C THR A 64 3.75 7.65 7.40
N TRP A 65 4.78 6.80 7.54
CA TRP A 65 5.98 7.14 8.29
C TRP A 65 6.68 8.38 7.71
N ALA A 66 6.83 8.47 6.40
CA ALA A 66 7.40 9.66 5.76
C ALA A 66 6.60 10.92 6.04
N VAL A 67 5.26 10.85 6.01
CA VAL A 67 4.39 11.97 6.38
C VAL A 67 4.57 12.35 7.84
N VAL A 68 4.47 11.41 8.77
CA VAL A 68 4.63 11.65 10.21
C VAL A 68 6.00 12.24 10.52
N TRP A 69 7.06 11.73 9.89
CA TRP A 69 8.41 12.27 10.05
C TRP A 69 8.49 13.72 9.58
N PHE A 70 7.94 14.06 8.42
CA PHE A 70 7.93 15.44 7.92
C PHE A 70 7.12 16.38 8.82
N LEU A 71 5.99 15.92 9.36
CA LEU A 71 5.14 16.71 10.25
C LEU A 71 5.81 16.97 11.62
N THR A 72 6.56 16.00 12.15
CA THR A 72 7.11 16.05 13.51
C THR A 72 8.56 16.52 13.61
N ARG A 73 9.40 16.20 12.62
CA ARG A 73 10.87 16.35 12.69
C ARG A 73 11.49 16.98 11.44
N GLY A 74 10.77 16.98 10.32
CA GLY A 74 11.18 17.69 9.09
C GLY A 74 10.91 19.20 9.14
N ARG A 75 10.22 19.67 10.17
CA ARG A 75 9.77 21.06 10.34
C ARG A 75 10.63 21.93 11.27
N ASP A 76 11.73 21.39 11.83
CA ASP A 76 12.48 22.06 12.90
C ASP A 76 12.74 23.55 12.60
N ALA A 77 12.23 24.36 13.53
CA ALA A 77 11.91 25.78 13.41
C ALA A 77 13.13 26.73 13.51
N GLY A 78 14.28 26.31 12.97
CA GLY A 78 15.58 26.99 13.18
C GLY A 78 16.44 27.20 11.94
N GLY A 79 15.89 27.04 10.73
CA GLY A 79 16.59 27.34 9.48
C GLY A 79 17.52 26.24 8.93
N GLU A 80 17.92 25.25 9.74
CA GLU A 80 18.69 24.11 9.25
C GLU A 80 17.78 22.95 8.80
N ARG A 81 17.78 22.70 7.48
CA ARG A 81 17.07 21.57 6.86
C ARG A 81 17.59 20.25 7.43
N ARG A 82 16.78 19.56 8.24
CA ARG A 82 17.11 18.23 8.74
C ARG A 82 16.97 17.22 7.61
N ARG A 83 18.08 16.58 7.23
CA ARG A 83 18.10 15.58 6.16
C ARG A 83 17.25 14.35 6.55
N GLU A 84 16.56 13.77 5.56
CA GLU A 84 15.76 12.56 5.73
C GLU A 84 16.63 11.40 6.30
N PRO A 85 16.17 10.67 7.33
CA PRO A 85 16.91 9.54 7.89
C PRO A 85 17.19 8.49 6.84
N ARG A 86 18.43 7.96 6.82
CA ARG A 86 18.86 6.94 5.86
C ARG A 86 17.94 5.70 5.86
N VAL A 87 17.43 5.31 7.04
CA VAL A 87 16.51 4.16 7.18
C VAL A 87 15.19 4.41 6.45
N LEU A 88 14.64 5.63 6.52
CA LEU A 88 13.40 5.97 5.82
C LEU A 88 13.62 5.99 4.30
N ALA A 89 14.75 6.53 3.85
CA ALA A 89 15.12 6.50 2.43
C ALA A 89 15.26 5.07 1.90
N ILE A 90 15.91 4.17 2.65
CA ILE A 90 16.03 2.75 2.30
C ILE A 90 14.64 2.11 2.24
N ALA A 91 13.80 2.33 3.25
CA ALA A 91 12.44 1.79 3.29
C ALA A 91 11.61 2.23 2.08
N LEU A 92 11.69 3.52 1.71
CA LEU A 92 11.02 4.07 0.53
C LEU A 92 11.49 3.41 -0.76
N VAL A 93 12.80 3.21 -0.92
CA VAL A 93 13.36 2.51 -2.08
C VAL A 93 12.85 1.07 -2.11
N SER A 94 12.88 0.34 -0.99
CA SER A 94 12.41 -1.04 -0.91
C SER A 94 10.94 -1.20 -1.31
N VAL A 95 10.04 -0.39 -0.75
CA VAL A 95 8.61 -0.49 -1.09
C VAL A 95 8.33 -0.04 -2.52
N THR A 96 9.10 0.93 -3.04
CA THR A 96 9.03 1.33 -4.46
C THR A 96 9.44 0.17 -5.37
N THR A 97 10.52 -0.54 -5.04
CA THR A 97 10.95 -1.71 -5.80
C THR A 97 9.86 -2.79 -5.82
N TYR A 98 9.22 -3.06 -4.68
CA TYR A 98 8.10 -4.01 -4.63
C TYR A 98 6.94 -3.56 -5.51
N MET A 99 6.54 -2.29 -5.44
CA MET A 99 5.47 -1.75 -6.29
C MET A 99 5.77 -1.87 -7.77
N VAL A 100 7.00 -1.56 -8.18
CA VAL A 100 7.44 -1.70 -9.58
C VAL A 100 7.36 -3.16 -10.01
N ILE A 101 7.90 -4.09 -9.22
CA ILE A 101 7.87 -5.52 -9.54
C ILE A 101 6.42 -6.02 -9.60
N THR A 102 5.58 -5.68 -8.63
CA THR A 102 4.16 -6.04 -8.61
C THR A 102 3.44 -5.52 -9.86
N GLY A 103 3.68 -4.26 -10.23
CA GLY A 103 3.14 -3.67 -11.45
C GLY A 103 3.60 -4.41 -12.70
N VAL A 104 4.89 -4.72 -12.82
CA VAL A 104 5.44 -5.46 -13.96
C VAL A 104 4.82 -6.85 -14.06
N VAL A 105 4.80 -7.60 -12.96
CA VAL A 105 4.20 -8.95 -12.91
C VAL A 105 2.72 -8.90 -13.29
N TYR A 106 1.96 -7.96 -12.72
CA TYR A 106 0.55 -7.82 -13.06
C TYR A 106 0.35 -7.56 -14.55
N ASN A 107 1.04 -6.56 -15.10
CA ASN A 107 0.82 -6.13 -16.47
C ASN A 107 1.27 -7.15 -17.52
N ILE A 108 2.34 -7.89 -17.25
CA ILE A 108 2.91 -8.84 -18.21
C ILE A 108 2.26 -10.22 -18.08
N LEU A 109 1.99 -10.67 -16.85
CA LEU A 109 1.64 -12.08 -16.59
C LEU A 109 0.18 -12.29 -16.17
N LEU A 110 -0.42 -11.35 -15.43
CA LEU A 110 -1.71 -11.59 -14.76
C LEU A 110 -2.89 -10.86 -15.40
N ARG A 111 -2.67 -9.74 -16.09
CA ARG A 111 -3.75 -8.88 -16.63
C ARG A 111 -4.73 -9.63 -17.56
N GLY A 112 -4.24 -10.63 -18.29
CA GLY A 112 -5.05 -11.43 -19.22
C GLY A 112 -5.56 -12.75 -18.66
N VAL A 113 -5.34 -13.04 -17.37
CA VAL A 113 -5.75 -14.30 -16.76
C VAL A 113 -7.20 -14.18 -16.27
N GLU A 114 -8.08 -15.05 -16.77
CA GLU A 114 -9.45 -15.14 -16.28
C GLU A 114 -9.48 -15.69 -14.86
N LEU A 115 -10.18 -14.97 -13.97
CA LEU A 115 -10.36 -15.41 -12.60
C LEU A 115 -11.59 -16.33 -12.52
N PRO A 116 -11.55 -17.38 -11.68
CA PRO A 116 -12.72 -18.21 -11.42
C PRO A 116 -13.91 -17.34 -10.97
N GLN A 117 -15.13 -17.69 -11.41
CA GLN A 117 -16.33 -16.95 -11.03
C GLN A 117 -16.40 -16.72 -9.51
N GLY A 118 -16.63 -15.47 -9.12
CA GLY A 118 -16.63 -15.04 -7.70
C GLY A 118 -15.27 -14.62 -7.14
N SER A 119 -14.19 -14.67 -7.93
CA SER A 119 -12.86 -14.14 -7.57
C SER A 119 -12.47 -12.89 -8.37
N GLU A 120 -13.43 -12.31 -9.10
CA GLU A 120 -13.18 -11.17 -9.97
C GLU A 120 -12.78 -9.91 -9.17
N PRO A 121 -11.81 -9.12 -9.66
CA PRO A 121 -11.43 -7.87 -9.02
C PRO A 121 -12.59 -6.87 -9.15
N VAL A 122 -12.62 -5.88 -8.27
CA VAL A 122 -13.60 -4.81 -8.38
C VAL A 122 -13.33 -4.06 -9.70
N PRO A 123 -14.34 -3.74 -10.53
CA PRO A 123 -14.10 -3.24 -11.91
C PRO A 123 -13.25 -1.97 -12.04
N TRP A 124 -13.08 -1.23 -10.95
CA TRP A 124 -12.34 0.03 -10.89
C TRP A 124 -11.07 -0.04 -10.02
N SER A 125 -10.75 -1.21 -9.45
CA SER A 125 -9.47 -1.47 -8.78
C SER A 125 -8.46 -1.99 -9.78
#